data_AF-W5SA06-F1
#
_entry.id   AF-W5SA06-F1
#
_cell.length_a   1.000
_cell.length_b   1.000
_cell.length_c   1.000
_cell.angle_alpha   90.00
_cell.angle_beta   90.00
_cell.angle_gamma   90.00
#
_symmetry.space_group_name_H-M   'P 1'
#
loop_
_entity.id
_entity.type
_entity.pdbx_description
1 polymer ?
#
loop_
_entity_poly.entity_id
_entity_poly.type
_entity_poly.pdbx_seq_one_letter_code
_entity_poly.pdbx_strand_id
1 'polypeptide(L)'
;MGNNAAGSAVTNADLAAAVALKAITKGGKFTQPDNNKGGAVKAAAVSAVNKALGVLDFIIRKIVSSNLDKIREAVKGMQYSETTTEATKSSTTTQPAVIK
;
A
#
# COMPACT_ATOMS: atom_id res chain seq x y z
N MET A 1 -24.01 13.93 -32.85
CA MET A 1 -22.91 12.95 -32.74
C MET A 1 -22.08 13.36 -31.53
N GLY A 2 -22.10 12.58 -30.45
CA GLY A 2 -21.53 12.99 -29.16
C GLY A 2 -20.01 13.04 -29.20
N ASN A 3 -19.44 14.13 -28.70
CA ASN A 3 -18.00 14.34 -28.57
C ASN A 3 -17.37 13.24 -27.71
N ASN A 4 -16.57 12.36 -28.33
CA ASN A 4 -15.65 11.49 -27.61
C ASN A 4 -14.47 12.36 -27.12
N ALA A 5 -14.64 13.01 -25.97
CA ALA A 5 -13.54 13.66 -25.25
C ALA A 5 -12.62 12.64 -24.54
N ALA A 6 -12.73 11.35 -24.86
CA ALA A 6 -11.79 10.33 -24.43
C ALA A 6 -10.55 10.45 -25.32
N GLY A 7 -9.44 10.94 -24.76
CA GLY A 7 -8.16 10.99 -25.45
C GLY A 7 -7.87 9.67 -26.17
N SER A 8 -7.32 9.78 -27.38
CA SER A 8 -6.92 8.64 -28.19
C SER A 8 -6.02 7.74 -27.34
N ALA A 9 -6.31 6.44 -27.26
CA ALA A 9 -5.35 5.49 -26.72
C ALA A 9 -4.18 5.40 -27.72
N VAL A 10 -3.11 6.15 -27.48
CA VAL A 10 -1.95 6.23 -28.40
C VAL A 10 -1.04 5.02 -28.23
N THR A 11 -0.93 4.49 -27.01
CA THR A 11 -0.10 3.32 -26.70
C THR A 11 -0.93 2.10 -26.28
N ASN A 12 -0.31 0.91 -26.33
CA ASN A 12 -0.90 -0.30 -25.78
C ASN A 12 -1.17 -0.20 -24.27
N ALA A 13 -0.37 0.59 -23.55
CA ALA A 13 -0.58 0.84 -22.13
C ALA A 13 -1.83 1.70 -21.90
N ASP A 14 -2.02 2.76 -22.69
CA ASP A 14 -3.21 3.61 -22.63
C ASP A 14 -4.47 2.80 -22.97
N LEU A 15 -4.37 1.93 -23.98
CA LEU A 15 -5.45 1.03 -24.36
C LEU A 15 -5.79 0.04 -23.23
N ALA A 16 -4.78 -0.61 -22.66
CA ALA A 16 -4.98 -1.56 -21.55
C ALA A 16 -5.57 -0.87 -20.32
N ALA A 17 -5.13 0.35 -20.00
CA ALA A 17 -5.67 1.16 -18.92
C ALA A 17 -7.14 1.55 -19.17
N ALA A 18 -7.46 2.01 -20.39
CA ALA A 18 -8.83 2.34 -20.78
C ALA A 18 -9.74 1.11 -20.73
N VAL A 19 -9.27 -0.05 -21.19
CA VAL A 19 -10.00 -1.33 -21.11
C VAL A 19 -10.22 -1.72 -19.65
N ALA A 20 -9.18 -1.69 -18.82
CA ALA A 20 -9.31 -2.02 -17.40
C ALA A 20 -10.31 -1.09 -16.69
N LEU A 21 -10.20 0.22 -16.90
CA LEU A 21 -11.09 1.21 -16.32
C LEU A 21 -12.53 1.02 -16.80
N LYS A 22 -12.74 0.81 -18.10
CA LYS A 22 -14.07 0.56 -18.66
C LYS A 22 -14.68 -0.72 -18.11
N ALA A 23 -13.90 -1.76 -17.85
CA ALA A 23 -14.38 -3.04 -17.32
C ALA A 23 -14.81 -2.95 -15.85
N ILE A 24 -14.12 -2.17 -15.02
CA ILE A 24 -14.46 -2.01 -13.58
C ILE A 24 -15.52 -0.94 -13.32
N THR A 25 -15.71 -0.01 -14.26
CA THR A 25 -16.70 1.06 -14.12
C THR A 25 -18.11 0.48 -14.13
N LYS A 26 -18.95 0.91 -13.19
CA LYS A 26 -20.36 0.49 -13.14
C LYS A 26 -21.07 0.80 -14.46
N GLY A 27 -21.71 -0.20 -15.06
CA GLY A 27 -22.37 -0.07 -16.37
C GLY A 27 -21.41 -0.07 -17.57
N GLY A 28 -20.11 -0.25 -17.33
CA GLY A 28 -19.11 -0.41 -18.36
C GLY A 28 -19.36 -1.65 -19.23
N LYS A 29 -19.55 -1.42 -20.53
CA LYS A 29 -19.77 -2.47 -21.53
C LYS A 29 -18.87 -2.24 -22.72
N PHE A 30 -18.41 -3.34 -23.31
CA PHE A 30 -17.72 -3.35 -24.59
C PHE A 30 -18.72 -3.68 -25.69
N THR A 31 -18.71 -2.90 -26.76
CA THR A 31 -19.44 -3.24 -27.98
C THR A 31 -18.60 -4.23 -28.77
N GLN A 32 -19.25 -5.22 -29.38
CA GLN A 32 -18.59 -6.14 -30.31
C GLN A 32 -19.40 -6.16 -31.61
N PRO A 33 -18.74 -6.04 -32.78
CA PRO A 33 -19.42 -6.13 -34.07
C PRO A 33 -19.71 -7.57 -34.48
N ASP A 34 -18.94 -8.55 -33.97
CA ASP A 34 -19.07 -9.97 -34.30
C ASP A 34 -19.54 -10.79 -33.10
N ASN A 35 -20.55 -11.66 -33.29
CA ASN A 35 -21.12 -12.52 -32.25
C ASN A 35 -20.11 -13.50 -31.64
N ASN A 36 -19.04 -13.84 -32.36
CA ASN A 36 -18.09 -14.88 -31.95
C ASN A 36 -16.86 -14.35 -31.17
N LYS A 37 -16.75 -13.03 -30.93
CA LYS A 37 -15.57 -12.44 -30.27
C LYS A 37 -15.77 -12.09 -28.80
N GLY A 38 -16.91 -12.46 -28.21
CA GLY A 38 -17.24 -12.11 -26.83
C GLY A 38 -16.28 -12.70 -25.81
N GLY A 39 -15.83 -13.94 -26.06
CA GLY A 39 -14.83 -14.61 -25.23
C GLY A 39 -13.48 -13.89 -25.22
N ALA A 40 -13.02 -13.44 -26.39
CA ALA A 40 -11.75 -12.71 -26.52
C ALA A 40 -11.80 -11.35 -25.82
N VAL A 41 -12.90 -10.59 -25.98
CA VAL A 41 -13.11 -9.31 -25.30
C VAL A 41 -13.14 -9.49 -23.78
N LYS A 42 -13.85 -10.53 -23.29
CA LYS A 42 -13.89 -10.86 -21.87
C LYS A 42 -12.50 -11.23 -21.34
N ALA A 43 -11.75 -12.06 -22.05
CA ALA A 43 -10.41 -12.47 -21.65
C ALA A 43 -9.44 -11.28 -21.60
N ALA A 44 -9.48 -10.40 -22.61
CA ALA A 44 -8.67 -9.19 -22.65
C ALA A 44 -9.02 -8.24 -21.49
N ALA A 45 -10.32 -8.02 -21.23
CA ALA A 45 -10.78 -7.18 -20.12
C ALA A 45 -10.34 -7.73 -18.77
N VAL A 46 -10.54 -9.04 -18.52
CA VAL A 46 -10.11 -9.70 -17.28
C VAL A 46 -8.60 -9.62 -17.11
N SER A 47 -7.83 -9.88 -18.17
CA SER A 47 -6.36 -9.78 -18.12
C SER A 47 -5.87 -8.38 -17.81
N ALA A 48 -6.46 -7.36 -18.44
CA ALA A 48 -6.11 -5.95 -18.19
C ALA A 48 -6.42 -5.55 -16.73
N VAL A 49 -7.60 -5.92 -16.22
CA VAL A 49 -7.99 -5.65 -14.82
C VAL A 49 -7.06 -6.36 -13.84
N ASN A 50 -6.77 -7.64 -14.05
CA ASN A 50 -5.89 -8.39 -13.16
C ASN A 50 -4.46 -7.82 -13.13
N LYS A 51 -3.92 -7.37 -14.26
CA LYS A 51 -2.62 -6.68 -14.31
C LYS A 51 -2.66 -5.35 -13.55
N ALA A 52 -3.69 -4.54 -13.75
CA ALA A 52 -3.84 -3.26 -13.05
C ALA A 52 -3.93 -3.44 -11.51
N LEU A 53 -4.76 -4.40 -11.06
CA LEU A 53 -4.89 -4.73 -9.64
C LEU A 53 -3.61 -5.35 -9.06
N GLY A 54 -2.89 -6.15 -9.82
CA GLY A 54 -1.59 -6.70 -9.40
C GLY A 54 -0.54 -5.61 -9.16
N VAL A 55 -0.47 -4.61 -10.03
CA VAL A 55 0.42 -3.45 -9.83
C VAL A 55 -0.04 -2.61 -8.64
N LEU A 56 -1.35 -2.40 -8.47
CA LEU A 56 -1.90 -1.68 -7.32
C LEU A 56 -1.54 -2.36 -6.00
N ASP A 57 -1.73 -3.68 -5.89
CA ASP A 57 -1.35 -4.47 -4.70
C ASP A 57 0.15 -4.36 -4.40
N PHE A 58 1.00 -4.47 -5.42
CA PHE A 58 2.45 -4.31 -5.27
C PHE A 58 2.84 -2.93 -4.72
N ILE A 59 2.26 -1.85 -5.27
CA ILE A 59 2.55 -0.48 -4.83
C ILE A 59 2.10 -0.27 -3.38
N ILE A 60 0.90 -0.74 -3.03
CA ILE A 60 0.37 -0.63 -1.66
C ILE A 60 1.31 -1.33 -0.67
N ARG A 61 1.70 -2.58 -0.96
CA ARG A 61 2.64 -3.34 -0.10
C ARG A 61 3.96 -2.61 0.08
N LYS A 62 4.55 -2.08 -1.01
CA LYS A 62 5.81 -1.34 -0.95
C LYS A 62 5.71 -0.11 -0.05
N ILE A 63 4.61 0.66 -0.17
CA ILE A 63 4.37 1.84 0.67
C ILE A 63 4.20 1.45 2.14
N VAL A 64 3.39 0.42 2.42
CA VAL A 64 3.16 -0.05 3.79
C VAL A 64 4.47 -0.55 4.40
N SER A 65 5.20 -1.45 3.73
CA SER A 65 6.49 -1.96 4.22
C SER A 65 7.49 -0.83 4.49
N SER A 66 7.61 0.16 3.58
CA SER A 66 8.52 1.28 3.77
C SER A 66 8.19 2.11 5.03
N ASN A 67 6.91 2.27 5.36
CA ASN A 67 6.51 2.98 6.59
C ASN A 67 6.72 2.10 7.84
N LEU A 68 6.43 0.80 7.76
CA LEU A 68 6.68 -0.14 8.85
C LEU A 68 8.19 -0.25 9.16
N ASP A 69 9.05 -0.23 8.15
CA ASP A 69 10.50 -0.23 8.33
C ASP A 69 10.98 1.02 9.09
N LYS A 70 10.44 2.22 8.75
CA LYS A 70 10.73 3.45 9.51
C LYS A 70 10.32 3.34 10.98
N ILE A 71 9.14 2.78 11.25
CA ILE A 71 8.67 2.55 12.63
C ILE A 71 9.60 1.57 13.34
N ARG A 72 10.01 0.48 12.68
CA ARG A 72 10.95 -0.50 13.23
C ARG A 72 12.29 0.15 13.62
N GLU A 73 12.84 1.01 12.79
CA GLU A 73 14.08 1.72 13.11
C GLU A 73 13.90 2.71 14.27
N ALA A 74 12.78 3.44 14.32
CA ALA A 74 12.47 4.30 15.47
C ALA A 74 12.35 3.50 16.77
N VAL A 75 11.67 2.34 16.74
CA VAL A 75 11.55 1.45 17.91
C VAL A 75 12.89 0.87 18.34
N LYS A 76 13.77 0.49 17.41
CA LYS A 76 15.14 0.09 17.74
C LYS A 76 15.92 1.20 18.45
N GLY A 77 15.73 2.46 18.04
CA GLY A 77 16.32 3.63 18.70
C GLY A 77 15.77 3.91 20.10
N MET A 78 14.52 3.54 20.37
CA MET A 78 13.90 3.72 21.69
C MET A 78 14.34 2.65 22.72
N GLN A 79 14.78 1.47 22.28
CA GLN A 79 15.20 0.35 23.15
C GLN A 79 16.59 0.49 23.79
N TYR A 80 17.08 1.72 24.01
CA TYR A 80 18.34 1.99 24.73
C TYR A 80 18.35 3.32 25.52
N SER A 81 17.19 3.92 25.83
CA SER A 81 17.14 5.11 26.69
C SER A 81 16.65 4.86 28.12
N GLU A 82 16.13 3.66 28.43
CA GLU A 82 15.73 3.27 29.79
C GLU A 82 16.59 2.12 30.35
N THR A 83 17.91 2.29 30.36
CA THR A 83 18.80 1.60 31.31
C THR A 83 19.89 2.56 31.80
N THR A 84 19.48 3.75 32.23
CA THR A 84 20.31 4.56 33.13
C THR A 84 19.47 4.94 34.33
N THR A 85 19.31 4.01 35.26
CA THR A 85 19.22 4.34 36.67
C THR A 85 19.74 3.12 37.42
N GLU A 86 20.96 3.28 37.91
CA GLU A 86 21.51 2.42 38.95
C GLU A 86 20.43 2.22 40.02
N ALA A 87 20.09 0.97 40.31
CA ALA A 87 19.32 0.65 41.49
C ALA A 87 20.21 0.90 42.72
N THR A 88 20.36 2.16 43.13
CA THR A 88 20.87 2.49 44.46
C THR A 88 19.87 1.91 45.45
N LYS A 89 20.23 0.78 46.08
CA LYS A 89 19.51 0.24 47.22
C LYS A 89 19.42 1.34 48.27
N SER A 90 18.22 1.90 48.42
CA SER A 90 17.85 2.74 49.55
C SER A 90 18.12 1.96 50.84
N SER A 91 19.27 2.24 51.46
CA SER A 91 19.53 1.84 52.83
C SER A 91 19.05 2.98 53.70
N THR A 92 17.88 2.76 54.29
CA THR A 92 17.17 3.63 55.22
C THR A 92 18.11 4.20 56.27
N THR A 93 18.06 5.52 56.44
CA THR A 93 18.66 6.29 57.52
C THR A 93 18.06 5.91 58.88
N THR A 94 18.91 5.61 59.85
CA THR A 94 18.68 6.00 61.26
C THR A 94 20.02 6.22 61.97
N GLN A 95 20.34 7.49 62.19
CA GLN A 95 21.26 7.96 63.23
C GLN A 95 20.57 7.77 64.60
N PRO A 96 21.31 7.58 65.71
CA PRO A 96 21.71 8.73 66.51
C PRO A 96 23.16 8.67 67.03
N ALA A 97 23.72 9.86 67.23
CA ALA A 97 25.03 10.09 67.86
C ALA A 97 25.03 9.70 69.34
N VAL A 98 26.12 9.10 69.84
CA VAL A 98 26.57 9.27 71.23
C VAL A 98 28.11 9.29 71.31
N ILE A 99 28.55 10.24 72.11
CA ILE A 99 29.87 10.73 72.50
C ILE A 99 30.56 9.73 73.47
N LYS A 100 31.86 9.43 73.27
CA LYS A 100 32.93 9.66 74.26
C LYS A 100 34.32 9.36 73.69
#